data_AF-A0A0M3REJ5-F1
#
_entry.id   AF-A0A0M3REJ5-F1
#
_cell.length_a   1.000
_cell.length_b   1.000
_cell.length_c   1.000
_cell.angle_alpha   90.00
_cell.angle_beta   90.00
_cell.angle_gamma   90.00
#
_symmetry.space_group_name_H-M   'P 1'
#
loop_
_entity.id
_entity.type
_entity.pdbx_description
1 polymer ?
#
loop_
_entity_poly.entity_id
_entity_poly.type
_entity_poly.pdbx_seq_one_letter_code
_entity_poly.pdbx_strand_id
1 'polypeptide(L)' 'MEFLLDSFEGALPVEVTIDEDNGRYMIRKSDTSGVFFNSPSELIEWIRTHFQEDEFRSPEEFRKMLGALSHYEQFGYQD' A
#
# COMPACT_ATOMS: atom_id res chain seq x y z
N MET A 1 -1.13 3.01 9.63
CA MET A 1 0.01 2.32 8.99
C MET A 1 0.42 3.08 7.73
N GLU A 2 1.71 3.28 7.54
CA GLU A 2 2.26 3.94 6.35
C GLU A 2 3.42 3.10 5.81
N PHE A 3 3.44 2.88 4.49
CA PHE A 3 4.50 2.13 3.80
C PHE A 3 5.06 2.96 2.65
N LEU A 4 6.36 2.86 2.45
CA LEU A 4 7.07 3.50 1.35
C LEU A 4 7.80 2.41 0.56
N LEU A 5 7.43 2.26 -0.71
CA LEU A 5 7.99 1.27 -1.61
C LEU A 5 8.73 1.96 -2.75
N ASP A 6 9.98 1.58 -2.98
CA ASP A 6 10.76 2.14 -4.07
C ASP A 6 10.47 1.38 -5.38
N SER A 7 9.85 2.06 -6.33
CA SER A 7 9.51 1.50 -7.65
C SER A 7 10.57 1.83 -8.70
N PHE A 8 10.66 1.01 -9.74
CA PHE A 8 11.52 1.32 -10.90
C PHE A 8 10.96 2.47 -11.77
N GLU A 9 9.63 2.65 -11.78
CA GLU A 9 8.93 3.57 -12.68
C GLU A 9 8.72 4.99 -12.13
N GLY A 10 9.70 5.57 -11.45
CA GLY A 10 9.62 7.00 -11.11
C GLY A 10 10.71 7.50 -10.17
N ALA A 11 10.69 8.81 -9.92
CA ALA A 11 11.64 9.47 -9.03
C ALA A 11 11.19 9.49 -7.56
N LEU A 12 9.93 9.14 -7.28
CA LEU A 12 9.34 9.14 -5.96
C LEU A 12 8.90 7.73 -5.55
N PRO A 13 9.00 7.38 -4.25
CA PRO A 13 8.49 6.12 -3.75
C PRO A 13 6.96 6.07 -3.84
N VAL A 14 6.42 4.87 -4.01
CA VAL A 14 5.01 4.57 -3.83
C VAL A 14 4.70 4.59 -2.35
N GLU A 15 3.72 5.39 -1.95
CA GLU A 15 3.29 5.53 -0.55
C GLU A 15 1.93 4.86 -0.39
N VAL A 16 1.77 4.04 0.63
CA VAL A 16 0.51 3.41 1.00
C VAL A 16 0.16 3.84 2.41
N THR A 17 -0.97 4.53 2.55
CA THR A 17 -1.46 5.08 3.82
C THR A 17 -2.78 4.42 4.20
N ILE A 18 -2.81 3.87 5.41
CA ILE A 18 -4.00 3.36 6.09
C ILE A 18 -4.08 4.08 7.43
N ASP A 19 -4.98 5.05 7.53
CA ASP A 19 -5.23 5.81 8.74
C ASP A 19 -6.71 5.68 9.10
N GLU A 20 -7.03 4.72 9.98
CA GLU A 20 -8.41 4.45 10.37
C GLU A 20 -9.02 5.56 11.22
N ASP A 21 -8.19 6.21 12.03
CA ASP A 21 -8.60 7.30 12.93
C ASP A 21 -9.19 8.49 12.13
N ASN A 22 -8.59 8.80 10.99
CA ASN A 22 -9.07 9.83 10.07
C ASN A 22 -9.83 9.25 8.86
N GLY A 23 -10.03 7.94 8.80
CA GLY A 23 -10.69 7.25 7.68
C GLY A 23 -9.99 7.45 6.34
N ARG A 24 -8.66 7.57 6.31
CA ARG A 24 -7.88 7.80 5.09
C ARG A 24 -7.23 6.50 4.63
N TYR A 25 -7.65 6.04 3.46
CA TYR A 25 -7.04 4.92 2.76
C TYR A 25 -6.61 5.43 1.40
N MET A 26 -5.31 5.60 1.18
CA MET A 26 -4.80 6.14 -0.07
C MET A 26 -3.48 5.53 -0.48
N ILE A 27 -3.27 5.49 -1.79
CA ILE A 27 -2.01 5.10 -2.43
C ILE A 27 -1.53 6.27 -3.25
N ARG A 28 -0.29 6.70 -3.05
CA ARG A 28 0.39 7.65 -3.93
C ARG A 28 1.40 6.90 -4.77
N LYS A 29 1.24 6.93 -6.08
CA LYS A 29 2.13 6.26 -7.03
C LYS A 29 3.40 7.09 -7.27
N SER A 30 4.43 6.45 -7.81
CA SER A 30 5.70 7.07 -8.20
C SER A 30 5.54 8.24 -9.18
N ASP A 31 4.50 8.19 -10.01
CA ASP A 31 4.11 9.22 -10.99
C ASP A 31 3.33 10.40 -10.37
N THR A 32 3.36 10.60 -9.04
CA THR A 32 2.61 11.64 -8.29
C THR A 32 1.08 11.49 -8.27
N SER A 33 0.52 10.60 -9.08
CA SER A 33 -0.90 10.25 -9.08
C SER A 33 -1.31 9.53 -7.79
N GLY A 34 -2.43 9.93 -7.17
CA GLY A 34 -2.98 9.31 -5.97
C GLY A 34 -4.32 8.58 -6.23
N VAL A 35 -4.57 7.50 -5.50
CA VAL A 35 -5.85 6.77 -5.48
C VAL A 35 -6.37 6.73 -4.06
N PHE A 36 -7.64 7.07 -3.88
CA PHE A 36 -8.33 7.05 -2.58
C PHE A 36 -9.34 5.91 -2.55
N PHE A 37 -9.48 5.31 -1.38
CA PHE A 37 -10.39 4.18 -1.13
C PHE A 37 -11.29 4.51 0.05
N ASN A 38 -12.48 3.92 0.09
CA ASN A 38 -13.42 4.11 1.19
C ASN A 38 -13.18 3.12 2.33
N SER A 39 -12.55 1.98 2.01
CA SER A 39 -12.28 0.90 2.96
C SER A 39 -10.85 0.37 2.78
N PRO A 40 -10.23 -0.18 3.83
CA PRO A 40 -8.90 -0.77 3.72
C PRO A 40 -8.90 -2.01 2.82
N SER A 41 -9.97 -2.82 2.84
CA SER A 41 -10.09 -4.00 1.96
C SER A 41 -10.05 -3.64 0.47
N GLU A 42 -10.70 -2.54 0.08
CA GLU A 42 -10.66 -2.03 -1.30
C GLU A 42 -9.23 -1.62 -1.69
N LEU A 43 -8.51 -0.95 -0.79
CA LEU A 43 -7.11 -0.59 -1.00
C LEU A 43 -6.23 -1.84 -1.18
N ILE A 44 -6.42 -2.86 -0.34
CA ILE A 44 -5.62 -4.09 -0.37
C ILE A 44 -5.88 -4.89 -1.66
N GLU A 45 -7.14 -5.01 -2.06
CA GLU A 45 -7.51 -5.66 -3.31
C GLU A 45 -6.94 -4.91 -4.52
N TRP A 46 -6.97 -3.58 -4.49
CA TRP A 46 -6.40 -2.76 -5.54
C TRP A 46 -4.89 -2.95 -5.65
N ILE A 47 -4.15 -2.94 -4.54
CA ILE A 47 -2.69 -3.21 -4.52
C ILE A 47 -2.40 -4.57 -5.13
N ARG A 48 -3.11 -5.63 -4.73
CA ARG A 48 -2.90 -6.99 -5.25
C ARG A 48 -3.19 -7.11 -6.75
N THR A 49 -4.08 -6.26 -7.27
CA THR A 49 -4.49 -6.27 -8.68
C THR A 49 -3.60 -5.40 -9.55
N HIS A 50 -3.14 -4.26 -9.04
CA HIS A 50 -2.43 -3.25 -9.80
C HIS A 50 -0.92 -3.25 -9.59
N PHE A 51 -0.42 -3.79 -8.48
CA PHE A 51 1.01 -3.85 -8.19
C PHE A 51 1.54 -5.27 -8.22
N GLN A 52 2.73 -5.41 -8.82
CA GLN A 52 3.49 -6.64 -8.88
C GLN A 52 4.86 -6.44 -8.22
N GLU A 53 5.36 -7.48 -7.56
CA GLU A 53 6.64 -7.40 -6.83
C GLU A 53 7.84 -7.03 -7.73
N ASP A 54 7.77 -7.35 -9.03
CA ASP A 54 8.81 -7.07 -10.03
C ASP A 54 8.91 -5.56 -10.39
N GLU A 55 7.86 -4.77 -10.09
CA GLU A 55 7.84 -3.32 -10.32
C GLU A 55 8.63 -2.54 -9.25
N PHE A 56 9.06 -3.22 -8.18
CA PHE A 56 9.75 -2.62 -7.04
C PHE A 56 11.20 -3.06 -6.95
N ARG A 57 12.07 -2.14 -6.54
CA ARG A 57 13.50 -2.44 -6.33
C ARG A 57 13.74 -3.44 -5.20
N SER A 58 12.82 -3.47 -4.24
CA SER A 58 12.88 -4.32 -3.05
C SER A 58 11.60 -5.17 -2.97
N PRO A 59 11.54 -6.33 -3.64
CA PRO A 59 10.38 -7.22 -3.58
C PRO A 59 10.09 -7.70 -2.15
N GLU A 60 11.11 -7.76 -1.28
CA GLU A 60 10.95 -8.07 0.13
C GLU A 60 10.10 -7.03 0.87
N GLU A 61 10.27 -5.73 0.59
CA GLU A 61 9.50 -4.66 1.21
C GLU A 61 8.03 -4.71 0.74
N PHE A 62 7.80 -4.99 -0.54
CA PHE A 62 6.46 -5.20 -1.08
C PHE A 62 5.75 -6.38 -0.42
N ARG A 63 6.46 -7.51 -0.26
CA ARG A 63 5.93 -8.70 0.43
C ARG A 63 5.64 -8.45 1.90
N LYS A 64 6.51 -7.71 2.61
CA LYS A 64 6.26 -7.30 4.00
C LYS A 64 5.03 -6.43 4.11
N MET A 65 4.88 -5.44 3.23
CA MET A 65 3.68 -4.61 3.18
C MET A 65 2.43 -5.46 2.96
N LEU A 66 2.40 -6.32 1.93
CA LEU A 66 1.26 -7.22 1.68
C LEU A 66 0.96 -8.13 2.87
N GLY A 67 1.99 -8.62 3.56
CA GLY A 67 1.83 -9.41 4.78
C GLY A 67 1.18 -8.60 5.91
N ALA A 68 1.66 -7.38 6.17
CA ALA A 68 1.10 -6.48 7.17
C ALA A 68 -0.35 -6.10 6.84
N LEU A 69 -0.63 -5.79 5.57
CA LEU A 69 -1.97 -5.50 5.06
C LEU A 69 -2.93 -6.68 5.23
N SER A 70 -2.49 -7.89 4.87
CA SER A 70 -3.31 -9.10 5.00
C SER A 70 -3.56 -9.47 6.46
N HIS A 71 -2.56 -9.27 7.33
CA HIS A 71 -2.71 -9.46 8.76
C HIS A 71 -3.73 -8.46 9.33
N TYR A 72 -3.60 -7.19 8.96
CA TYR A 72 -4.53 -6.14 9.33
C TYR A 72 -5.96 -6.44 8.82
N GLU A 73 -6.14 -6.93 7.60
CA GLU A 73 -7.45 -7.33 7.05
C GLU A 73 -8.10 -8.47 7.86
N GLN A 74 -7.31 -9.43 8.35
CA GLN A 74 -7.82 -10.58 9.09
C GLN A 74 -8.07 -10.30 10.58
N PHE A 75 -7.25 -9.46 11.21
CA PHE A 75 -7.23 -9.28 12.66
C PHE A 75 -7.59 -7.87 13.13
N GLY A 76 -7.73 -6.92 12.20
CA GLY A 76 -7.84 -5.49 12.51
C GLY A 76 -6.51 -4.90 13.01
N TYR A 77 -6.52 -3.61 13.36
CA TYR A 77 -5.39 -2.99 14.05
C TYR A 77 -5.28 -3.56 15.47
N GLN A 78 -4.17 -4.24 15.77
CA GLN A 78 -3.82 -4.60 17.14
C GLN A 78 -2.81 -3.56 17.63
N ASP A 79 -3.22 -2.78 18.63
CA ASP A 79 -2.44 -1.77 19.36
C ASP A 79 -1.10 -2.32 19.89
#